data_AF-A0A816W757-F1
#
_entry.id   AF-A0A816W757-F1
#
_cell.length_a   1.000
_cell.length_b   1.000
_cell.length_c   1.000
_cell.angle_alpha   90.00
_cell.angle_beta   90.00
_cell.angle_gamma   90.00
#
_symmetry.space_group_name_H-M   'P 1'
#
loop_
_entity.id
_entity.type
_entity.pdbx_description
1 polymer ?
#
loop_
_entity_poly.entity_id
_entity_poly.type
_entity_poly.pdbx_seq_one_letter_code
_entity_poly.pdbx_strand_id
1 'polypeptide(L)'
;MRFVVSSDLLLLLLISFLLQHVHICLTFTDNNRLYYAKEFLHRFGYIKTNDSSLEISPPAVKAFQRFIGLNQTGIIDELTWQKMREPRCGNKDLRRIQRRKRYILQGSRWPSNEPLTFRIVKYPTTFPQQFVDTELTKALKLWSSASSLEFEHRKLKKQDALKASNLDHKTDIRISFEIGDHGDTEPFDGPGNVLGHAFFPQYGGDAHFDNDEYWTMKSTDGVNLFQVAAHEFGHSLGLEHSNKPDAIMAPFFKGYTSNFSLQEDDIRAIQALYVFKGYTSNFSLQEDDIRAIQALYGGKPSKSFSSPLSNSIETFQPASKQMAPSVKSSNKVTSLCQDPQFDAIIIIDDDTYIFKDHLVYRRSKSSLDTEYPKPIRDVFGRWEGGIWQTIPDKIDTALTWPNQQIFFFKGKHYWKTIRFQLQTGYPRLIQDGFRGLDEHHFFTGHLNAAFVYSGDNHTYFIKDAMIWRLHMNLEFSSSIDIDYPQFASRWLNIGEKITSAIQWINGLTYFFSHKYYYRYDHIHQQVDDSYPTYPRPISEWWLQCNPGAAPSSSSSSSSLSSAYSDLPRWKRAAIIFESNYTNVENSNDSSGRRENERNLFLINISIFIITYYL
;
A
#
# COMPACT_ATOMS: atom_id res chain seq x y z
N MET A 1 -9.94 71.66 -31.84
CA MET A 1 -10.27 70.25 -32.17
C MET A 1 -10.70 69.56 -30.89
N ARG A 2 -11.99 69.22 -30.75
CA ARG A 2 -12.47 68.36 -29.66
C ARG A 2 -12.41 66.92 -30.16
N PHE A 3 -11.50 66.13 -29.62
CA PHE A 3 -11.47 64.70 -29.87
C PHE A 3 -12.69 64.09 -29.16
N VAL A 4 -13.70 63.70 -29.94
CA VAL A 4 -14.80 62.87 -29.46
C VAL A 4 -14.24 61.45 -29.37
N VAL A 5 -13.81 61.06 -28.17
CA VAL A 5 -13.50 59.66 -27.88
C VAL A 5 -14.84 58.91 -27.93
N SER A 6 -15.00 58.01 -28.90
CA SER A 6 -16.18 57.15 -28.97
C SER A 6 -16.34 56.37 -27.66
N SER A 7 -17.58 56.21 -27.19
CA SER A 7 -17.92 55.36 -26.04
C SER A 7 -17.32 53.95 -26.16
N ASP A 8 -17.20 53.45 -27.40
CA ASP A 8 -16.63 52.15 -27.68
C ASP A 8 -15.12 52.10 -27.42
N LEU A 9 -14.41 53.20 -27.66
CA LEU A 9 -12.97 53.30 -27.40
C LEU A 9 -12.68 53.37 -25.90
N LEU A 10 -13.55 54.03 -25.12
CA LEU A 10 -13.44 54.08 -23.66
C LEU A 10 -13.71 52.70 -23.04
N LEU A 11 -14.70 51.96 -23.56
CA LEU A 11 -15.02 50.60 -23.12
C LEU A 11 -13.87 49.63 -23.43
N LEU A 12 -13.27 49.72 -24.62
CA LEU A 12 -12.12 48.89 -24.98
C LEU A 12 -10.88 49.16 -24.11
N LEU A 13 -10.62 50.43 -23.76
CA LEU A 13 -9.53 50.79 -22.85
C LEU A 13 -9.78 50.28 -21.42
N LEU A 14 -11.03 50.33 -20.94
CA LEU A 14 -11.41 49.77 -19.64
C LEU A 14 -11.29 48.24 -19.60
N ILE A 15 -11.72 47.55 -20.66
CA ILE A 15 -11.57 46.09 -20.78
C ILE A 15 -10.08 45.72 -20.83
N SER A 16 -9.27 46.45 -21.61
CA SER A 16 -7.81 46.24 -21.66
C SER A 16 -7.15 46.45 -20.30
N PHE A 17 -7.54 47.49 -19.57
CA PHE A 17 -7.00 47.78 -18.25
C PHE A 17 -7.40 46.71 -17.22
N LEU A 18 -8.66 46.23 -17.26
CA LEU A 18 -9.16 45.14 -16.43
C LEU A 18 -8.44 43.82 -16.75
N LEU A 19 -8.26 43.48 -18.03
CA LEU A 19 -7.52 42.30 -18.45
C LEU A 19 -6.04 42.36 -17.99
N GLN A 20 -5.42 43.54 -18.03
CA GLN A 20 -4.06 43.72 -17.55
C GLN A 20 -3.95 43.57 -16.02
N HIS A 21 -4.93 44.05 -15.25
CA HIS A 21 -4.97 43.87 -13.79
C HIS A 21 -5.24 42.41 -13.40
N VAL A 22 -6.11 41.72 -14.12
CA VAL A 22 -6.35 40.28 -13.94
C VAL A 22 -5.08 39.49 -14.26
N HIS A 23 -4.36 39.84 -15.33
CA HIS A 23 -3.09 39.18 -15.68
C HIS A 23 -1.99 39.41 -14.63
N ILE A 24 -1.85 40.64 -14.11
CA ILE A 24 -0.89 40.95 -13.03
C ILE A 24 -1.26 40.18 -11.74
N CYS A 25 -2.54 40.09 -11.41
CA CYS A 25 -3.01 39.36 -10.24
C CYS A 25 -2.74 37.85 -10.37
N LEU A 26 -3.06 37.24 -11.53
CA LEU A 26 -2.79 35.83 -11.81
C LEU A 26 -1.29 35.49 -11.78
N THR A 27 -0.46 36.33 -12.38
CA THR A 27 1.01 36.12 -12.39
C THR A 27 1.65 36.29 -11.01
N PHE A 28 1.14 37.20 -10.17
CA PHE A 28 1.61 37.34 -8.79
C PHE A 28 1.22 36.13 -7.91
N THR A 29 0.00 35.59 -8.08
CA THR A 29 -0.44 34.40 -7.35
C THR A 29 0.33 33.14 -7.75
N ASP A 30 0.66 32.98 -9.03
CA ASP A 30 1.44 31.83 -9.52
C ASP A 30 2.88 31.83 -9.00
N ASN A 31 3.53 32.99 -8.91
CA ASN A 31 4.90 33.09 -8.39
C ASN A 31 4.99 32.73 -6.90
N ASN A 32 4.02 33.11 -6.09
CA ASN A 32 3.98 32.74 -4.66
C ASN A 32 3.71 31.23 -4.47
N ARG A 33 2.85 30.64 -5.31
CA ARG A 33 2.58 29.19 -5.31
C ARG A 33 3.84 28.39 -5.62
N LEU A 34 4.60 28.79 -6.63
CA LEU A 34 5.83 28.13 -7.02
C LEU A 34 6.93 28.27 -5.96
N TYR A 35 7.07 29.46 -5.37
CA TYR A 35 8.03 29.68 -4.28
C TYR A 35 7.74 28.76 -3.08
N TYR A 36 6.49 28.76 -2.59
CA TYR A 36 6.09 27.90 -1.49
C TYR A 36 6.30 26.41 -1.82
N ALA A 37 5.88 25.96 -3.00
CA ALA A 37 6.03 24.56 -3.40
C ALA A 37 7.51 24.14 -3.46
N LYS A 38 8.41 25.03 -3.88
CA LYS A 38 9.85 24.77 -3.87
C LYS A 38 10.39 24.63 -2.44
N GLU A 39 10.05 25.56 -1.55
CA GLU A 39 10.43 25.51 -0.14
C GLU A 39 9.90 24.24 0.54
N PHE A 40 8.64 23.87 0.27
CA PHE A 40 8.05 22.62 0.74
C PHE A 40 8.88 21.41 0.29
N LEU A 41 9.17 21.30 -1.01
CA LEU A 41 9.90 20.16 -1.56
C LEU A 41 11.34 20.09 -1.02
N HIS A 42 11.95 21.24 -0.75
CA HIS A 42 13.26 21.30 -0.10
C HIS A 42 13.18 20.86 1.37
N ARG A 43 12.27 21.46 2.14
CA ARG A 43 12.05 21.20 3.58
C ARG A 43 11.80 19.72 3.85
N PHE A 44 10.96 19.07 3.04
CA PHE A 44 10.57 17.67 3.24
C PHE A 44 11.44 16.63 2.49
N GLY A 45 12.54 17.06 1.86
CA GLY A 45 13.59 16.17 1.36
C GLY A 45 13.43 15.66 -0.08
N TYR A 46 12.54 16.27 -0.87
CA TYR A 46 12.32 15.94 -2.27
C TYR A 46 13.31 16.62 -3.23
N ILE A 47 13.93 17.73 -2.81
CA ILE A 47 14.97 18.45 -3.56
C ILE A 47 16.30 18.35 -2.82
N LYS A 48 17.40 18.25 -3.57
CA LYS A 48 18.77 18.28 -3.01
C LYS A 48 19.17 19.72 -2.72
N THR A 49 19.84 19.93 -1.59
CA THR A 49 20.26 21.25 -1.04
C THR A 49 21.11 22.13 -1.96
N ASN A 50 21.62 21.62 -3.09
CA ASN A 50 22.49 22.36 -4.02
C ASN A 50 21.74 22.91 -5.25
N ASP A 51 20.41 22.80 -5.31
CA ASP A 51 19.62 23.27 -6.44
C ASP A 51 19.19 24.74 -6.23
N SER A 52 20.04 25.66 -6.66
CA SER A 52 19.78 27.11 -6.61
C SER A 52 18.79 27.59 -7.68
N SER A 53 18.30 26.72 -8.56
CA SER A 53 17.40 27.11 -9.65
C SER A 53 16.02 27.50 -9.12
N LEU A 54 15.38 28.54 -9.65
CA LEU A 54 13.99 28.89 -9.34
C LEU A 54 12.97 27.89 -9.93
N GLU A 55 13.44 26.96 -10.76
CA GLU A 55 12.60 25.98 -11.44
C GLU A 55 12.31 24.78 -10.53
N ILE A 56 11.04 24.41 -10.42
CA ILE A 56 10.64 23.21 -9.69
C ILE A 56 10.96 21.98 -10.53
N SER A 57 11.79 21.09 -10.00
CA SER A 57 12.13 19.81 -10.62
C SER A 57 10.89 18.90 -10.74
N PRO A 58 10.39 18.56 -11.95
CA PRO A 58 9.25 17.64 -12.10
C PRO A 58 9.48 16.28 -11.42
N PRO A 59 10.69 15.68 -11.41
CA PRO A 59 10.98 14.51 -10.60
C PRO A 59 10.74 14.67 -9.10
N ALA A 60 11.05 15.84 -8.51
CA ALA A 60 10.80 16.10 -7.10
C ALA A 60 9.30 16.15 -6.80
N VAL A 61 8.54 16.80 -7.67
CA VAL A 61 7.06 16.83 -7.59
C VAL A 61 6.48 15.43 -7.71
N LYS A 62 6.95 14.62 -8.67
CA LYS A 62 6.51 13.22 -8.82
C LYS A 62 6.86 12.38 -7.59
N ALA A 63 8.00 12.63 -6.96
CA ALA A 63 8.39 11.93 -5.74
C ALA A 63 7.45 12.28 -4.58
N PHE A 64 7.09 13.55 -4.42
CA PHE A 64 6.07 13.97 -3.46
C PHE A 64 4.71 13.35 -3.77
N GLN A 65 4.19 13.54 -4.98
CA GLN A 65 2.91 12.97 -5.43
C GLN A 65 2.85 11.46 -5.19
N ARG A 66 3.92 10.73 -5.51
CA ARG A 66 4.04 9.29 -5.24
C ARG A 66 3.98 8.97 -3.75
N PHE A 67 4.67 9.74 -2.92
CA PHE A 67 4.71 9.51 -1.48
C PHE A 67 3.33 9.63 -0.84
N ILE A 68 2.54 10.60 -1.31
CA ILE A 68 1.20 10.90 -0.78
C ILE A 68 0.06 10.22 -1.54
N GLY A 69 0.37 9.42 -2.57
CA GLY A 69 -0.61 8.67 -3.34
C GLY A 69 -1.40 9.48 -4.38
N LEU A 70 -0.89 10.63 -4.82
CA LEU A 70 -1.44 11.40 -5.94
C LEU A 70 -0.90 10.93 -7.30
N ASN A 71 -1.61 11.30 -8.36
CA ASN A 71 -1.14 11.11 -9.74
C ASN A 71 0.21 11.81 -9.94
N GLN A 72 1.18 11.09 -10.52
CA GLN A 72 2.56 11.55 -10.68
C GLN A 72 2.72 12.44 -11.92
N THR A 73 1.97 13.54 -11.96
CA THR A 73 1.94 14.49 -13.07
C THR A 73 3.28 15.25 -13.20
N GLY A 74 3.99 15.45 -12.09
CA GLY A 74 5.22 16.25 -12.03
C GLY A 74 4.99 17.75 -12.15
N ILE A 75 3.73 18.17 -12.09
CA ILE A 75 3.31 19.57 -12.03
C ILE A 75 2.60 19.82 -10.70
N ILE A 76 2.71 21.04 -10.17
CA ILE A 76 1.96 21.44 -8.97
C ILE A 76 0.50 21.71 -9.38
N ASP A 77 -0.24 20.65 -9.70
CA ASP A 77 -1.68 20.72 -9.95
C ASP A 77 -2.45 21.08 -8.68
N GLU A 78 -3.76 21.34 -8.81
CA GLU A 78 -4.57 21.84 -7.70
C GLU A 78 -4.62 20.89 -6.51
N LEU A 79 -4.67 19.58 -6.76
CA LEU A 79 -4.65 18.57 -5.69
C LEU A 79 -3.28 18.54 -5.00
N THR A 80 -2.19 18.63 -5.76
CA THR A 80 -0.83 18.69 -5.20
C THR A 80 -0.65 19.94 -4.33
N TRP A 81 -1.15 21.08 -4.80
CA TRP A 81 -1.10 22.35 -4.06
C TRP A 81 -1.92 22.31 -2.77
N GLN A 82 -3.14 21.78 -2.81
CA GLN A 82 -3.97 21.62 -1.63
C GLN A 82 -3.28 20.72 -0.60
N LYS A 83 -2.68 19.61 -1.04
CA LYS A 83 -1.94 18.70 -0.15
C LYS A 83 -0.70 19.34 0.48
N MET A 84 0.04 20.20 -0.23
CA MET A 84 1.20 20.90 0.34
C MET A 84 0.85 21.91 1.45
N ARG A 85 -0.43 22.24 1.62
CA ARG A 85 -0.94 23.18 2.62
C ARG A 85 -1.73 22.50 3.74
N GLU A 86 -1.83 21.18 3.71
CA GLU A 86 -2.46 20.44 4.79
C GLU A 86 -1.52 20.37 6.01
N PRO A 87 -2.06 20.53 7.23
CA PRO A 87 -1.31 20.36 8.46
C PRO A 87 -0.55 19.04 8.50
N ARG A 88 0.73 19.07 8.92
CA ARG A 88 1.60 17.89 8.86
C ARG A 88 2.74 17.92 9.88
N CYS A 89 3.42 16.79 10.03
CA CYS A 89 4.69 16.70 10.74
C CYS A 89 5.82 17.41 9.96
N GLY A 90 6.73 18.04 10.70
CA GLY A 90 7.90 18.77 10.22
C GLY A 90 9.05 17.90 9.74
N ASN A 91 9.04 16.60 10.04
CA ASN A 91 10.08 15.68 9.62
C ASN A 91 10.10 15.45 8.10
N LYS A 92 11.30 15.18 7.57
CA LYS A 92 11.51 14.88 6.14
C LYS A 92 10.86 13.56 5.75
N ASP A 93 10.16 13.55 4.62
CA ASP A 93 9.55 12.34 4.04
C ASP A 93 10.61 11.43 3.42
N LEU A 94 11.62 12.02 2.77
CA LEU A 94 12.69 11.30 2.09
C LEU A 94 14.05 11.73 2.65
N ARG A 95 14.77 10.80 3.29
CA ARG A 95 16.16 11.02 3.74
C ARG A 95 17.11 10.06 3.02
N ARG A 96 17.88 10.57 2.05
CA ARG A 96 18.96 9.93 1.27
C ARG A 96 18.66 8.55 0.65
N ILE A 97 18.80 8.50 -0.68
CA ILE A 97 18.77 7.31 -1.53
C ILE A 97 19.78 6.26 -1.04
N GLN A 98 19.32 5.26 -0.28
CA GLN A 98 19.96 3.95 -0.19
C GLN A 98 18.89 2.85 -0.25
N ARG A 99 19.11 1.90 -1.16
CA ARG A 99 18.27 0.73 -1.39
C ARG A 99 18.12 -0.12 -0.11
N ARG A 100 16.88 -0.65 0.08
CA ARG A 100 16.46 -1.85 0.86
C ARG A 100 16.11 -1.66 2.35
N LYS A 101 14.82 -1.36 2.62
CA LYS A 101 13.81 -2.11 3.41
C LYS A 101 12.62 -1.19 3.71
N ARG A 102 11.39 -1.72 3.75
CA ARG A 102 10.13 -0.94 3.73
C ARG A 102 9.66 -0.37 5.08
N TYR A 103 10.34 -0.64 6.20
CA TYR A 103 9.78 -0.38 7.54
C TYR A 103 10.79 0.16 8.57
N ILE A 104 12.07 0.31 8.22
CA ILE A 104 13.11 0.87 9.10
C ILE A 104 14.19 1.48 8.20
N LEU A 105 14.33 2.81 8.19
CA LEU A 105 15.43 3.46 7.48
C LEU A 105 16.22 4.47 8.31
N GLN A 106 16.21 4.31 9.64
CA GLN A 106 17.30 4.84 10.44
C GLN A 106 17.90 3.89 11.48
N GLY A 107 17.24 2.79 11.83
CA GLY A 107 17.84 1.68 12.60
C GLY A 107 18.34 2.05 14.00
N SER A 108 18.28 3.32 14.41
CA SER A 108 18.57 3.77 15.75
C SER A 108 17.35 3.47 16.61
N ARG A 109 17.54 2.61 17.59
CA ARG A 109 16.56 2.28 18.60
C ARG A 109 17.16 2.58 19.96
N TRP A 110 16.30 2.83 20.93
CA TRP A 110 16.75 2.87 22.30
C TRP A 110 17.19 1.48 22.80
N PRO A 111 18.14 1.42 23.75
CA PRO A 111 18.33 0.24 24.58
C PRO A 111 17.01 -0.11 25.30
N SER A 112 16.57 -1.36 25.23
CA SER A 112 15.26 -1.82 25.71
C SER A 112 15.34 -2.55 27.07
N ASN A 113 16.42 -2.31 27.81
CA ASN A 113 16.71 -2.94 29.10
C ASN A 113 16.16 -2.14 30.28
N GLU A 114 15.96 -0.83 30.12
CA GLU A 114 15.47 0.08 31.14
C GLU A 114 14.29 0.90 30.60
N PRO A 115 13.39 1.42 31.47
CA PRO A 115 12.34 2.33 31.05
C PRO A 115 12.93 3.61 30.43
N LEU A 116 12.38 4.05 29.31
CA LEU A 116 12.73 5.33 28.70
C LEU A 116 12.16 6.47 29.54
N THR A 117 13.02 7.41 29.87
CA THR A 117 12.64 8.57 30.66
C THR A 117 12.20 9.71 29.75
N PHE A 118 11.07 10.33 30.08
CA PHE A 118 10.61 11.52 29.38
C PHE A 118 10.30 12.66 30.34
N ARG A 119 10.41 13.88 29.81
CA ARG A 119 10.18 15.10 30.59
C ARG A 119 9.66 16.22 29.72
N ILE A 120 8.64 16.91 30.22
CA ILE A 120 8.16 18.15 29.62
C ILE A 120 9.00 19.31 30.16
N VAL A 121 9.80 19.90 29.29
CA VAL A 121 10.73 21.00 29.58
C VAL A 121 10.00 22.33 29.50
N LYS A 122 9.14 22.50 28.49
CA LYS A 122 8.35 23.71 28.27
C LYS A 122 6.90 23.32 27.95
N TYR A 123 5.95 23.88 28.68
CA TYR A 123 4.52 23.63 28.50
C TYR A 123 3.89 24.69 27.58
N PRO A 124 2.78 24.37 26.92
CA PRO A 124 2.02 25.35 26.17
C PRO A 124 1.36 26.36 27.12
N THR A 125 1.18 27.58 26.63
CA THR A 125 0.55 28.66 27.40
C THR A 125 -0.98 28.53 27.46
N THR A 126 -1.56 27.77 26.55
CA THR A 126 -3.01 27.65 26.32
C THR A 126 -3.66 26.48 27.07
N PHE A 127 -2.89 25.56 27.65
CA PHE A 127 -3.38 24.36 28.33
C PHE A 127 -2.88 24.23 29.77
N PRO A 128 -3.72 23.77 30.71
CA PRO A 128 -3.24 23.43 32.04
C PRO A 128 -2.30 22.22 32.00
N GLN A 129 -1.18 22.30 32.73
CA GLN A 129 -0.08 21.32 32.68
C GLN A 129 -0.54 19.87 32.90
N GLN A 130 -1.51 19.65 33.79
CA GLN A 130 -2.05 18.31 34.06
C GLN A 130 -2.69 17.66 32.83
N PHE A 131 -3.31 18.45 31.95
CA PHE A 131 -3.90 17.93 30.72
C PHE A 131 -2.83 17.55 29.71
N VAL A 132 -1.81 18.39 29.56
CA VAL A 132 -0.63 18.12 28.73
C VAL A 132 0.05 16.83 29.20
N ASP A 133 0.29 16.70 30.51
CA ASP A 133 0.82 15.48 31.12
C ASP A 133 0.00 14.23 30.74
N THR A 134 -1.33 14.35 30.78
CA THR A 134 -2.25 13.23 30.54
C THR A 134 -2.22 12.79 29.09
N GLU A 135 -2.36 13.72 28.15
CA GLU A 135 -2.41 13.41 26.72
C GLU A 135 -1.05 12.90 26.21
N LEU A 136 0.07 13.49 26.64
CA LEU A 136 1.41 13.02 26.27
C LEU A 136 1.72 11.64 26.86
N THR A 137 1.36 11.40 28.13
CA THR A 137 1.52 10.06 28.74
C THR A 137 0.67 9.02 28.01
N LYS A 138 -0.55 9.40 27.60
CA LYS A 138 -1.44 8.52 26.84
C LYS A 138 -0.85 8.17 25.47
N ALA A 139 -0.22 9.12 24.79
CA ALA A 139 0.46 8.90 23.51
C ALA A 139 1.66 7.93 23.66
N LEU A 140 2.51 8.09 24.68
CA LEU A 140 3.58 7.12 24.95
C LEU A 140 3.05 5.74 25.33
N LYS A 141 1.97 5.68 26.12
CA LYS A 141 1.31 4.42 26.48
C LYS A 141 0.74 3.67 25.27
N LEU A 142 0.33 4.40 24.23
CA LEU A 142 -0.11 3.80 22.99
C LEU A 142 1.01 2.93 22.40
N TRP A 143 2.24 3.44 22.33
CA TRP A 143 3.40 2.70 21.84
C TRP A 143 3.87 1.58 22.78
N SER A 144 3.79 1.78 24.11
CA SER A 144 4.11 0.69 25.05
C SER A 144 3.13 -0.49 24.93
N SER A 145 1.88 -0.25 24.51
CA SER A 145 0.89 -1.32 24.37
C SER A 145 1.23 -2.34 23.27
N ALA A 146 2.06 -1.96 22.30
CA ALA A 146 2.47 -2.80 21.19
C ALA A 146 3.96 -3.17 21.20
N SER A 147 4.72 -2.80 22.24
CA SER A 147 6.17 -3.03 22.32
C SER A 147 6.61 -3.45 23.72
N SER A 148 7.89 -3.76 23.91
CA SER A 148 8.46 -3.99 25.24
C SER A 148 8.88 -2.71 25.97
N LEU A 149 8.56 -1.54 25.42
CA LEU A 149 8.99 -0.26 25.97
C LEU A 149 8.16 0.10 27.20
N GLU A 150 8.84 0.62 28.21
CA GLU A 150 8.23 1.24 29.37
C GLU A 150 8.67 2.70 29.43
N PHE A 151 7.80 3.57 29.94
CA PHE A 151 8.06 5.00 30.00
C PHE A 151 7.93 5.53 31.43
N GLU A 152 8.95 6.26 31.88
CA GLU A 152 8.97 6.90 33.19
C GLU A 152 8.95 8.43 33.05
N HIS A 153 7.90 9.07 33.58
CA HIS A 153 7.80 10.52 33.59
C HIS A 153 8.68 11.12 34.72
N ARG A 154 9.76 11.80 34.35
CA ARG A 154 10.64 12.55 35.28
C ARG A 154 10.09 13.96 35.54
N LYS A 155 9.12 14.08 36.45
CA LYS A 155 8.62 15.39 36.91
C LYS A 155 9.64 16.10 37.80
N LEU A 156 9.89 17.39 37.54
CA LEU A 156 10.64 18.22 38.49
C LEU A 156 9.81 18.44 39.75
N LYS A 157 10.38 18.10 40.91
CA LYS A 157 9.84 18.56 42.18
C LYS A 157 10.20 20.04 42.34
N LYS A 158 9.32 20.85 42.95
CA LYS A 158 9.54 22.30 43.18
C LYS A 158 10.89 22.62 43.87
N GLN A 159 11.44 21.66 44.61
CA GLN A 159 12.69 21.79 45.37
C GLN A 159 13.95 21.59 44.49
N ASP A 160 13.81 21.01 43.28
CA ASP A 160 14.90 20.62 42.38
C ASP A 160 15.04 21.54 41.16
N ALA A 161 14.35 22.69 41.13
CA ALA A 161 14.38 23.63 39.99
C ALA A 161 15.81 24.11 39.64
N LEU A 162 16.70 24.20 40.63
CA LEU A 162 18.13 24.54 40.46
C LEU A 162 18.96 23.41 39.81
N LYS A 163 18.42 22.19 39.68
CA LYS A 163 19.05 21.03 39.04
C LYS A 163 18.41 20.66 37.69
N ALA A 164 17.52 21.51 37.18
CA ALA A 164 16.76 21.25 35.95
C ALA A 164 17.69 20.91 34.77
N SER A 165 18.77 21.68 34.55
CA SER A 165 19.69 21.43 33.43
C SER A 165 20.39 20.06 33.52
N ASN A 166 20.84 19.66 34.71
CA ASN A 166 21.46 18.36 34.93
C ASN A 166 20.48 17.19 34.72
N LEU A 167 19.19 17.41 34.99
CA LEU A 167 18.15 16.41 34.75
C LEU A 167 17.78 16.33 33.27
N ASP A 168 17.77 17.47 32.57
CA ASP A 168 17.51 17.55 31.14
C ASP A 168 18.58 16.80 30.34
N HIS A 169 19.85 16.84 30.76
CA HIS A 169 20.95 16.05 30.14
C HIS A 169 20.88 14.54 30.40
N LYS A 170 20.01 14.08 31.30
CA LYS A 170 19.87 12.67 31.68
C LYS A 170 18.50 12.08 31.30
N THR A 171 17.71 12.81 30.52
CA THR A 171 16.39 12.38 30.06
C THR A 171 16.49 11.91 28.61
N ASP A 172 15.84 10.78 28.28
CA ASP A 172 15.91 10.18 26.95
C ASP A 172 15.03 10.91 25.92
N ILE A 173 13.88 11.46 26.33
CA ILE A 173 12.96 12.20 25.47
C ILE A 173 12.54 13.51 26.16
N ARG A 174 13.06 14.64 25.68
CA ARG A 174 12.59 15.96 26.14
C ARG A 174 11.46 16.45 25.26
N ILE A 175 10.45 17.02 25.89
CA ILE A 175 9.25 17.52 25.22
C ILE A 175 9.14 19.01 25.48
N SER A 176 9.04 19.80 24.41
CA SER A 176 8.83 21.24 24.52
C SER A 176 7.81 21.76 23.51
N PHE A 177 7.13 22.83 23.90
CA PHE A 177 6.23 23.60 23.05
C PHE A 177 6.95 24.89 22.67
N GLU A 178 7.30 25.02 21.40
CA GLU A 178 8.18 26.08 20.88
C GLU A 178 7.46 26.94 19.83
N ILE A 179 8.05 28.09 19.49
CA ILE A 179 7.48 29.03 18.52
C ILE A 179 8.60 29.42 17.56
N GLY A 180 8.32 29.41 16.26
CA GLY A 180 9.26 29.88 15.24
C GLY A 180 10.62 29.20 15.32
N ASP A 181 11.71 29.96 15.23
CA ASP A 181 13.07 29.44 15.45
C ASP A 181 13.30 29.14 16.94
N HIS A 182 13.64 27.88 17.20
CA HIS A 182 13.83 27.34 18.55
C HIS A 182 15.15 26.56 18.71
N GLY A 183 16.14 26.88 17.86
CA GLY A 183 17.54 26.51 18.08
C GLY A 183 17.99 25.15 17.54
N ASP A 184 17.18 24.49 16.72
CA ASP A 184 17.47 23.16 16.15
C ASP A 184 17.48 23.12 14.61
N THR A 185 17.51 24.29 13.97
CA THR A 185 17.54 24.50 12.50
C THR A 185 16.26 24.14 11.74
N GLU A 186 15.18 23.72 12.42
CA GLU A 186 13.89 23.39 11.81
C GLU A 186 12.78 24.31 12.38
N PRO A 187 12.77 25.61 12.06
CA PRO A 187 11.84 26.57 12.65
C PRO A 187 10.37 26.26 12.30
N PHE A 188 9.46 26.50 13.25
CA PHE A 188 8.02 26.41 12.99
C PHE A 188 7.50 27.58 12.15
N ASP A 189 6.40 27.35 11.44
CA ASP A 189 5.82 28.28 10.46
C ASP A 189 4.55 29.00 10.96
N GLY A 190 4.18 28.81 12.22
CA GLY A 190 3.01 29.42 12.84
C GLY A 190 1.74 28.59 12.59
N PRO A 191 0.55 29.16 12.85
CA PRO A 191 -0.68 28.36 12.95
C PRO A 191 -1.02 27.56 11.69
N GLY A 192 -1.35 26.29 11.90
CA GLY A 192 -1.88 25.37 10.92
C GLY A 192 -0.85 24.37 10.42
N ASN A 193 0.23 24.81 9.79
CA ASN A 193 1.00 23.92 8.91
C ASN A 193 1.93 22.97 9.68
N VAL A 194 3.19 23.27 9.99
CA VAL A 194 4.02 22.27 10.70
C VAL A 194 3.61 22.20 12.17
N LEU A 195 2.93 21.10 12.55
CA LEU A 195 2.35 20.93 13.88
C LEU A 195 3.38 20.57 14.97
N GLY A 196 4.49 19.98 14.55
CA GLY A 196 5.53 19.47 15.42
C GLY A 196 6.56 18.67 14.64
N HIS A 197 7.65 18.33 15.31
CA HIS A 197 8.65 17.39 14.82
C HIS A 197 9.34 16.70 15.99
N ALA A 198 9.98 15.56 15.71
CA ALA A 198 10.76 14.86 16.71
C ALA A 198 12.04 14.26 16.13
N PHE A 199 13.08 14.28 16.94
CA PHE A 199 14.37 13.70 16.63
C PHE A 199 14.37 12.20 16.85
N PHE A 200 15.08 11.47 15.99
CA PHE A 200 15.29 10.04 16.15
C PHE A 200 16.16 9.72 17.39
N PRO A 201 16.15 8.47 17.91
CA PRO A 201 16.92 8.08 19.10
C PRO A 201 18.39 8.48 19.08
N GLN A 202 19.08 8.35 17.92
CA GLN A 202 20.49 8.72 17.80
C GLN A 202 20.78 10.22 17.96
N TYR A 203 19.75 11.06 17.90
CA TYR A 203 19.82 12.52 18.06
C TYR A 203 19.16 12.99 19.36
N GLY A 204 18.81 12.06 20.26
CA GLY A 204 18.29 12.39 21.58
C GLY A 204 16.77 12.32 21.71
N GLY A 205 16.02 11.87 20.69
CA GLY A 205 14.59 11.57 20.85
C GLY A 205 13.66 12.75 21.09
N ASP A 206 14.17 13.98 21.24
CA ASP A 206 13.38 15.13 21.67
C ASP A 206 12.23 15.43 20.69
N ALA A 207 11.08 15.81 21.25
CA ALA A 207 9.87 16.14 20.50
C ALA A 207 9.46 17.59 20.76
N HIS A 208 9.34 18.36 19.68
CA HIS A 208 8.92 19.76 19.69
C HIS A 208 7.54 19.88 19.08
N PHE A 209 6.67 20.64 19.72
CA PHE A 209 5.31 20.94 19.28
C PHE A 209 5.18 22.42 19.00
N ASP A 210 4.52 22.80 17.91
CA ASP A 210 4.31 24.22 17.61
C ASP A 210 3.28 24.82 18.59
N ASN A 211 3.71 25.78 19.39
CA ASN A 211 2.89 26.43 20.40
C ASN A 211 1.97 27.51 19.82
N ASP A 212 2.12 27.86 18.53
CA ASP A 212 1.17 28.72 17.81
C ASP A 212 -0.10 27.96 17.37
N GLU A 213 -0.10 26.62 17.48
CA GLU A 213 -1.26 25.81 17.15
C GLU A 213 -2.40 25.93 18.16
N TYR A 214 -3.63 25.86 17.63
CA TYR A 214 -4.81 25.70 18.46
C TYR A 214 -4.97 24.24 18.89
N TRP A 215 -4.21 23.85 19.92
CA TRP A 215 -4.28 22.53 20.52
C TRP A 215 -5.67 22.24 21.10
N THR A 216 -6.11 20.98 21.05
CA THR A 216 -7.42 20.52 21.55
C THR A 216 -7.35 19.06 22.04
N MET A 217 -8.38 18.60 22.75
CA MET A 217 -8.44 17.25 23.34
C MET A 217 -9.38 16.27 22.62
N LYS A 218 -10.62 16.68 22.37
CA LYS A 218 -11.67 15.86 21.74
C LYS A 218 -12.56 16.72 20.85
N SER A 219 -11.95 17.70 20.20
CA SER A 219 -12.63 18.64 19.32
C SER A 219 -12.14 18.45 17.91
N THR A 220 -13.05 18.61 16.95
CA THR A 220 -12.74 18.75 15.53
C THR A 220 -12.26 20.15 15.18
N ASP A 221 -12.48 21.14 16.05
CA ASP A 221 -12.24 22.56 15.78
C ASP A 221 -10.80 23.00 16.08
N GLY A 222 -9.82 22.12 15.89
CA GLY A 222 -8.40 22.40 16.13
C GLY A 222 -7.52 21.16 16.01
N VAL A 223 -6.31 21.24 16.57
CA VAL A 223 -5.28 20.18 16.43
C VAL A 223 -5.27 19.31 17.68
N ASN A 224 -5.43 18.00 17.51
CA ASN A 224 -5.52 17.09 18.65
C ASN A 224 -4.13 16.76 19.21
N LEU A 225 -3.82 17.20 20.44
CA LEU A 225 -2.49 17.02 21.02
C LEU A 225 -2.09 15.54 21.15
N PHE A 226 -3.01 14.67 21.56
CA PHE A 226 -2.72 13.24 21.71
C PHE A 226 -2.37 12.56 20.39
N GLN A 227 -3.08 12.89 19.31
CA GLN A 227 -2.81 12.27 18.00
C GLN A 227 -1.50 12.77 17.39
N VAL A 228 -1.21 14.08 17.48
CA VAL A 228 0.08 14.62 17.01
C VAL A 228 1.23 14.07 17.87
N ALA A 229 1.08 14.07 19.20
CA ALA A 229 2.10 13.49 20.08
C ALA A 229 2.34 12.00 19.84
N ALA A 230 1.29 11.23 19.52
CA ALA A 230 1.46 9.83 19.15
C ALA A 230 2.31 9.68 17.87
N HIS A 231 2.13 10.55 16.87
CA HIS A 231 2.97 10.59 15.68
C HIS A 231 4.42 10.97 16.02
N GLU A 232 4.63 12.10 16.70
CA GLU A 232 5.98 12.59 17.01
C GLU A 232 6.77 11.61 17.88
N PHE A 233 6.11 10.96 18.84
CA PHE A 233 6.77 9.92 19.64
C PHE A 233 7.14 8.69 18.82
N GLY A 234 6.45 8.39 17.71
CA GLY A 234 6.92 7.35 16.80
C GLY A 234 8.32 7.68 16.25
N HIS A 235 8.59 8.94 15.89
CA HIS A 235 9.92 9.39 15.51
C HIS A 235 10.92 9.32 16.66
N SER A 236 10.55 9.79 17.86
CA SER A 236 11.36 9.66 19.08
C SER A 236 11.76 8.22 19.37
N LEU A 237 10.96 7.25 18.91
CA LEU A 237 11.19 5.82 19.07
C LEU A 237 11.90 5.17 17.88
N GLY A 238 12.15 5.89 16.79
CA GLY A 238 12.92 5.41 15.64
C GLY A 238 12.10 5.09 14.39
N LEU A 239 10.81 5.44 14.36
CA LEU A 239 9.94 5.23 13.21
C LEU A 239 10.01 6.39 12.22
N GLU A 240 9.92 6.11 10.93
CA GLU A 240 9.86 7.13 9.87
C GLU A 240 8.42 7.37 9.42
N HIS A 241 8.22 8.38 8.58
CA HIS A 241 6.93 8.59 7.94
C HIS A 241 6.52 7.37 7.12
N SER A 242 5.29 6.93 7.35
CA SER A 242 4.63 5.91 6.53
C SER A 242 3.97 6.55 5.33
N ASN A 243 4.04 5.86 4.19
CA ASN A 243 3.24 6.20 3.02
C ASN A 243 1.84 5.55 3.05
N LYS A 244 1.48 4.88 4.16
CA LYS A 244 0.12 4.38 4.39
C LYS A 244 -0.73 5.52 4.91
N PRO A 245 -1.79 5.94 4.17
CA PRO A 245 -2.62 7.05 4.60
C PRO A 245 -3.15 6.84 6.00
N ASP A 246 -3.57 5.63 6.37
CA ASP A 246 -4.21 5.36 7.66
C ASP A 246 -3.25 5.25 8.86
N ALA A 247 -1.95 5.03 8.64
CA ALA A 247 -0.98 4.91 9.72
C ALA A 247 -0.94 6.17 10.59
N ILE A 248 -0.61 6.01 11.87
CA ILE A 248 -0.30 7.14 12.74
C ILE A 248 0.93 7.86 12.20
N MET A 249 1.93 7.11 11.73
CA MET A 249 3.13 7.67 11.12
C MET A 249 2.93 8.28 9.73
N ALA A 250 1.70 8.39 9.21
CA ALA A 250 1.44 9.18 8.01
C ALA A 250 1.73 10.67 8.29
N PRO A 251 2.41 11.40 7.38
CA PRO A 251 2.89 12.76 7.66
C PRO A 251 1.77 13.79 7.87
N PHE A 252 0.60 13.61 7.25
CA PHE A 252 -0.49 14.59 7.27
C PHE A 252 -1.46 14.32 8.42
N PHE A 253 -1.84 15.38 9.11
CA PHE A 253 -2.83 15.34 10.17
C PHE A 253 -4.24 15.23 9.60
N LYS A 254 -5.01 14.24 10.09
CA LYS A 254 -6.34 13.89 9.57
C LYS A 254 -7.49 14.53 10.33
N GLY A 255 -7.21 15.44 11.25
CA GLY A 255 -8.20 15.92 12.21
C GLY A 255 -8.42 14.95 13.38
N TYR A 256 -9.37 15.30 14.24
CA TYR A 256 -9.71 14.51 15.42
C TYR A 256 -10.53 13.25 15.08
N THR A 257 -10.03 12.08 15.48
CA THR A 257 -10.78 10.82 15.43
C THR A 257 -10.98 10.23 16.82
N SER A 258 -12.20 9.78 17.12
CA SER A 258 -12.54 9.26 18.45
C SER A 258 -12.05 7.83 18.69
N ASN A 259 -11.83 7.06 17.63
CA ASN A 259 -11.34 5.68 17.62
C ASN A 259 -9.84 5.57 17.28
N PHE A 260 -9.05 6.58 17.64
CA PHE A 260 -7.61 6.62 17.37
C PHE A 260 -6.86 5.47 18.06
N SER A 261 -6.17 4.67 17.25
CA SER A 261 -5.41 3.48 17.68
C SER A 261 -4.27 3.21 16.71
N LEU A 262 -3.21 2.50 17.18
CA LEU A 262 -2.12 2.06 16.33
C LEU A 262 -2.69 1.22 15.17
N GLN A 263 -2.28 1.54 13.95
CA GLN A 263 -2.58 0.68 12.80
C GLN A 263 -1.53 -0.42 12.69
N GLU A 264 -1.83 -1.43 11.89
CA GLU A 264 -0.93 -2.58 11.72
C GLU A 264 0.47 -2.18 11.19
N ASP A 265 0.54 -1.14 10.35
CA ASP A 265 1.81 -0.59 9.87
C ASP A 265 2.66 -0.04 11.04
N ASP A 266 2.03 0.70 11.96
CA ASP A 266 2.66 1.26 13.16
C ASP A 266 3.12 0.15 14.12
N ILE A 267 2.26 -0.87 14.34
CA ILE A 267 2.53 -2.02 15.24
C ILE A 267 3.74 -2.81 14.73
N ARG A 268 3.76 -3.14 13.43
CA ARG A 268 4.89 -3.89 12.84
C ARG A 268 6.18 -3.09 12.92
N ALA A 269 6.11 -1.79 12.64
CA ALA A 269 7.28 -0.93 12.66
C ALA A 269 7.89 -0.84 14.07
N ILE A 270 7.06 -0.63 15.11
CA ILE A 270 7.56 -0.55 16.49
C ILE A 270 8.04 -1.91 17.03
N GLN A 271 7.36 -3.00 16.69
CA GLN A 271 7.75 -4.35 17.12
C GLN A 271 9.04 -4.83 16.45
N ALA A 272 9.33 -4.35 15.23
CA ALA A 272 10.59 -4.62 14.56
C ALA A 272 11.79 -3.96 15.28
N LEU A 273 11.56 -2.91 16.07
CA LEU A 273 12.60 -2.24 16.87
C LEU A 273 12.68 -2.77 18.31
N TYR A 274 11.54 -3.08 18.94
CA TYR A 274 11.44 -3.38 20.37
C TYR A 274 10.61 -4.65 20.62
N VAL A 275 11.26 -5.81 20.50
CA VAL A 275 10.65 -7.15 20.61
C VAL A 275 9.92 -7.35 21.95
N PHE A 276 8.66 -7.77 21.87
CA PHE A 276 7.74 -8.03 22.98
C PHE A 276 8.30 -9.07 24.00
N LYS A 277 8.52 -8.64 25.26
CA LYS A 277 8.93 -9.51 26.38
C LYS A 277 7.79 -10.49 26.72
N GLY A 278 7.86 -11.68 26.14
CA GLY A 278 6.95 -12.81 26.37
C GLY A 278 7.24 -14.04 25.50
N TYR A 279 8.15 -13.92 24.53
CA TYR A 279 8.56 -15.01 23.64
C TYR A 279 10.05 -15.34 23.85
N THR A 280 10.38 -16.19 24.82
CA THR A 280 11.66 -16.93 24.82
C THR A 280 11.46 -18.37 25.28
N SER A 281 11.68 -19.32 24.36
CA SER A 281 12.45 -20.58 24.52
C SER A 281 11.91 -21.69 23.60
N ASN A 282 12.37 -21.67 22.35
CA ASN A 282 12.82 -22.85 21.59
C ASN A 282 13.14 -22.41 20.15
N PHE A 283 14.14 -21.53 20.00
CA PHE A 283 14.88 -21.49 18.74
C PHE A 283 16.00 -22.51 18.87
N SER A 284 15.70 -23.76 18.52
CA SER A 284 16.73 -24.59 17.92
C SER A 284 16.92 -24.01 16.53
N LEU A 285 18.10 -23.46 16.24
CA LEU A 285 18.47 -23.16 14.86
C LEU A 285 18.28 -24.45 14.06
N GLN A 286 17.56 -24.36 12.94
CA GLN A 286 17.43 -25.49 12.05
C GLN A 286 18.81 -25.80 11.47
N GLU A 287 19.07 -27.07 11.15
CA GLU A 287 20.36 -27.56 10.65
C GLU A 287 20.86 -26.76 9.42
N ASP A 288 19.93 -26.13 8.72
CA ASP A 288 20.13 -25.34 7.50
C ASP A 288 20.78 -23.99 7.82
N ASP A 289 20.35 -23.35 8.91
CA ASP A 289 20.92 -22.10 9.41
C ASP A 289 22.31 -22.34 10.01
N ILE A 290 22.49 -23.46 10.72
CA ILE A 290 23.80 -23.90 11.21
C ILE A 290 24.75 -24.14 10.04
N ARG A 291 24.29 -24.80 8.97
CA ARG A 291 25.05 -25.01 7.74
C ARG A 291 25.33 -23.73 6.97
N ALA A 292 24.40 -22.78 6.94
CA ALA A 292 24.61 -21.47 6.30
C ALA A 292 25.64 -20.63 7.06
N ILE A 293 25.59 -20.64 8.39
CA ILE A 293 26.56 -19.94 9.25
C ILE A 293 27.94 -20.63 9.17
N GLN A 294 27.99 -21.96 9.14
CA GLN A 294 29.22 -22.72 8.89
C GLN A 294 29.77 -22.53 7.47
N ALA A 295 28.91 -22.29 6.47
CA ALA A 295 29.33 -21.97 5.10
C ALA A 295 29.89 -20.54 4.96
N LEU A 296 29.43 -19.62 5.81
CA LEU A 296 29.91 -18.24 5.85
C LEU A 296 31.18 -18.05 6.71
N TYR A 297 31.38 -18.88 7.76
CA TYR A 297 32.43 -18.66 8.76
C TYR A 297 33.24 -19.90 9.19
N GLY A 298 32.92 -21.11 8.70
CA GLY A 298 33.53 -22.37 9.14
C GLY A 298 34.70 -22.85 8.27
N GLY A 299 35.93 -22.81 8.83
CA GLY A 299 37.09 -23.50 8.27
C GLY A 299 36.95 -25.02 8.35
N LYS A 300 37.33 -25.71 7.26
CA LYS A 300 37.12 -27.15 6.98
C LYS A 300 37.41 -28.11 8.15
N PRO A 301 36.55 -29.12 8.34
CA PRO A 301 37.00 -30.44 8.78
C PRO A 301 36.54 -31.62 7.90
N SER A 302 37.19 -32.75 8.15
CA SER A 302 37.29 -34.00 7.39
C SER A 302 36.14 -35.00 7.60
N LYS A 303 35.90 -35.78 6.53
CA LYS A 303 35.18 -37.06 6.28
C LYS A 303 34.47 -37.88 7.38
N SER A 304 33.31 -38.42 6.94
CA SER A 304 32.66 -39.74 7.18
C SER A 304 31.89 -39.92 8.51
N PHE A 305 30.71 -40.56 8.59
CA PHE A 305 30.31 -41.91 8.12
C PHE A 305 28.77 -42.08 7.91
N SER A 306 28.41 -43.25 7.37
CA SER A 306 27.17 -43.71 6.70
C SER A 306 25.95 -44.13 7.56
N SER A 307 24.79 -44.20 6.87
CA SER A 307 23.48 -44.86 7.19
C SER A 307 23.56 -46.42 7.17
N PRO A 308 22.49 -47.28 7.13
CA PRO A 308 21.01 -47.19 7.37
C PRO A 308 20.28 -48.47 7.97
N LEU A 309 18.92 -48.42 8.07
CA LEU A 309 17.90 -49.37 7.51
C LEU A 309 17.04 -50.39 8.33
N SER A 310 15.80 -50.58 7.80
CA SER A 310 14.91 -51.80 7.71
C SER A 310 13.75 -51.97 8.71
N ASN A 311 12.56 -52.59 8.47
CA ASN A 311 11.72 -53.09 7.34
C ASN A 311 10.43 -53.72 8.00
N SER A 312 9.18 -53.34 7.64
CA SER A 312 8.12 -54.04 6.85
C SER A 312 7.53 -55.40 7.36
N ILE A 313 6.19 -55.58 7.21
CA ILE A 313 5.43 -56.77 6.73
C ILE A 313 3.89 -56.50 6.70
N GLU A 314 3.22 -56.92 5.61
CA GLU A 314 1.76 -56.98 5.30
C GLU A 314 1.13 -58.32 5.75
N THR A 315 -0.19 -58.54 5.99
CA THR A 315 -1.30 -58.70 5.01
C THR A 315 -2.61 -59.15 5.72
N PHE A 316 -3.79 -58.91 5.08
CA PHE A 316 -5.00 -59.75 4.92
C PHE A 316 -6.38 -59.03 5.04
N GLN A 317 -7.24 -59.27 4.04
CA GLN A 317 -8.69 -58.97 3.92
C GLN A 317 -9.46 -60.30 3.75
N PRO A 318 -10.75 -60.45 4.14
CA PRO A 318 -11.89 -60.06 3.28
C PRO A 318 -13.16 -59.52 4.01
N ALA A 319 -14.21 -59.24 3.22
CA ALA A 319 -15.24 -58.20 3.35
C ALA A 319 -16.50 -58.44 4.24
N SER A 320 -17.20 -57.31 4.49
CA SER A 320 -18.67 -57.12 4.66
C SER A 320 -19.29 -57.10 6.07
N LYS A 321 -19.52 -55.89 6.62
CA LYS A 321 -20.84 -55.35 7.05
C LYS A 321 -20.70 -53.97 7.70
N GLN A 322 -21.65 -53.09 7.41
CA GLN A 322 -21.75 -51.71 7.91
C GLN A 322 -22.00 -51.64 9.42
N MET A 323 -21.17 -50.89 10.14
CA MET A 323 -21.50 -49.77 11.06
C MET A 323 -20.19 -49.23 11.67
N ALA A 324 -20.12 -47.90 11.87
CA ALA A 324 -18.95 -47.05 12.18
C ALA A 324 -18.03 -47.58 13.32
N PRO A 325 -16.69 -47.30 13.37
CA PRO A 325 -16.15 -45.97 13.74
C PRO A 325 -14.69 -45.63 13.28
N SER A 326 -14.22 -44.43 13.69
CA SER A 326 -12.81 -44.01 13.92
C SER A 326 -11.82 -43.77 12.75
N VAL A 327 -11.59 -42.47 12.51
CA VAL A 327 -10.32 -41.77 12.19
C VAL A 327 -9.25 -42.51 11.35
N LYS A 328 -9.12 -42.07 10.08
CA LYS A 328 -7.81 -41.85 9.43
C LYS A 328 -7.80 -40.47 8.76
N SER A 329 -7.18 -39.52 9.44
CA SER A 329 -6.98 -38.13 9.01
C SER A 329 -5.72 -38.03 8.14
N SER A 330 -5.83 -38.33 6.84
CA SER A 330 -4.72 -38.02 5.91
C SER A 330 -5.13 -37.70 4.45
N ASN A 331 -6.42 -37.66 4.09
CA ASN A 331 -6.85 -37.48 2.69
C ASN A 331 -7.63 -36.17 2.40
N LYS A 332 -7.53 -35.18 3.28
CA LYS A 332 -8.38 -33.96 3.21
C LYS A 332 -7.74 -32.78 2.46
N VAL A 333 -6.40 -32.70 2.43
CA VAL A 333 -5.65 -31.62 1.72
C VAL A 333 -5.51 -31.90 0.21
N THR A 334 -5.74 -33.14 -0.21
CA THR A 334 -5.38 -33.64 -1.55
C THR A 334 -6.31 -33.17 -2.68
N SER A 335 -7.58 -32.85 -2.40
CA SER A 335 -8.58 -32.49 -3.43
C SER A 335 -8.32 -31.16 -4.12
N LEU A 336 -7.98 -30.10 -3.36
CA LEU A 336 -7.69 -28.78 -3.91
C LEU A 336 -6.35 -28.75 -4.65
N CYS A 337 -5.41 -29.60 -4.23
CA CYS A 337 -4.12 -29.75 -4.90
C CYS A 337 -4.20 -30.46 -6.26
N GLN A 338 -5.14 -31.39 -6.42
CA GLN A 338 -5.37 -32.11 -7.68
C GLN A 338 -6.18 -31.28 -8.68
N ASP A 339 -7.17 -30.54 -8.17
CA ASP A 339 -7.99 -29.63 -8.97
C ASP A 339 -8.08 -28.27 -8.25
N PRO A 340 -7.21 -27.31 -8.61
CA PRO A 340 -7.11 -26.03 -7.92
C PRO A 340 -8.16 -25.01 -8.36
N GLN A 341 -9.21 -25.43 -9.06
CA GLN A 341 -10.37 -24.59 -9.35
C GLN A 341 -11.24 -24.46 -8.09
N PHE A 342 -11.71 -23.24 -7.85
CA PHE A 342 -12.49 -22.87 -6.67
C PHE A 342 -13.48 -21.76 -7.04
N ASP A 343 -14.52 -21.60 -6.22
CA ASP A 343 -15.61 -20.65 -6.45
C ASP A 343 -15.24 -19.23 -5.99
N ALA A 344 -14.55 -19.08 -4.86
CA ALA A 344 -14.14 -17.77 -4.35
C ALA A 344 -12.89 -17.86 -3.47
N ILE A 345 -12.25 -16.70 -3.26
CA ILE A 345 -11.13 -16.56 -2.35
C ILE A 345 -11.24 -15.24 -1.59
N ILE A 346 -10.99 -15.28 -0.28
CA ILE A 346 -11.05 -14.11 0.60
C ILE A 346 -9.83 -14.08 1.52
N ILE A 347 -9.62 -12.94 2.15
CA ILE A 347 -8.68 -12.79 3.25
C ILE A 347 -9.45 -12.49 4.53
N ILE A 348 -9.07 -13.17 5.60
CA ILE A 348 -9.45 -12.81 6.96
C ILE A 348 -8.16 -12.72 7.76
N ASP A 349 -7.84 -11.49 8.15
CA ASP A 349 -6.65 -11.12 8.89
C ASP A 349 -5.47 -11.30 7.94
N ASP A 350 -4.60 -12.29 8.15
CA ASP A 350 -3.49 -12.60 7.23
C ASP A 350 -3.67 -13.92 6.47
N ASP A 351 -4.75 -14.66 6.75
CA ASP A 351 -4.97 -15.98 6.16
C ASP A 351 -5.89 -15.89 4.94
N THR A 352 -5.58 -16.74 3.97
CA THR A 352 -6.39 -16.87 2.75
C THR A 352 -7.37 -18.02 2.91
N TYR A 353 -8.66 -17.76 2.69
CA TYR A 353 -9.72 -18.76 2.73
C TYR A 353 -10.25 -18.98 1.31
N ILE A 354 -10.25 -20.24 0.87
CA ILE A 354 -10.58 -20.65 -0.49
C ILE A 354 -11.84 -21.51 -0.43
N PHE A 355 -12.86 -21.14 -1.19
CA PHE A 355 -14.17 -21.78 -1.20
C PHE A 355 -14.28 -22.68 -2.41
N LYS A 356 -14.52 -23.97 -2.19
CA LYS A 356 -14.79 -24.92 -3.27
C LYS A 356 -15.97 -25.79 -2.88
N ASP A 357 -17.07 -25.63 -3.60
CA ASP A 357 -18.36 -26.18 -3.26
C ASP A 357 -18.74 -25.82 -1.81
N HIS A 358 -19.08 -26.82 -0.98
CA HIS A 358 -19.49 -26.64 0.41
C HIS A 358 -18.32 -26.55 1.41
N LEU A 359 -17.09 -26.51 0.92
CA LEU A 359 -15.88 -26.59 1.72
C LEU A 359 -15.08 -25.28 1.67
N VAL A 360 -14.55 -24.90 2.82
CA VAL A 360 -13.57 -23.83 2.97
C VAL A 360 -12.22 -24.47 3.24
N TYR A 361 -11.19 -24.07 2.51
CA TYR A 361 -9.80 -24.39 2.76
C TYR A 361 -9.12 -23.15 3.32
N ARG A 362 -8.17 -23.31 4.23
CA ARG A 362 -7.39 -22.20 4.79
C ARG A 362 -5.93 -22.36 4.43
N ARG A 363 -5.28 -21.26 4.07
CA ARG A 363 -3.84 -21.18 3.86
C ARG A 363 -3.26 -20.13 4.81
N SER A 364 -2.32 -20.55 5.67
CA SER A 364 -1.64 -19.68 6.62
C SER A 364 -0.14 -19.65 6.35
N LYS A 365 0.44 -18.44 6.31
CA LYS A 365 1.86 -18.11 6.09
C LYS A 365 2.48 -18.64 4.78
N SER A 366 2.44 -19.93 4.50
CA SER A 366 2.94 -20.55 3.27
C SER A 366 2.24 -21.84 2.85
N SER A 367 1.56 -22.56 3.73
CA SER A 367 0.97 -23.87 3.43
C SER A 367 -0.53 -23.93 3.69
N LEU A 368 -1.18 -24.94 3.09
CA LEU A 368 -2.55 -25.31 3.44
C LEU A 368 -2.59 -25.81 4.89
N ASP A 369 -3.59 -25.35 5.63
CA ASP A 369 -3.84 -25.73 7.02
C ASP A 369 -4.40 -27.16 7.05
N THR A 370 -3.76 -28.05 7.82
CA THR A 370 -4.15 -29.46 7.93
C THR A 370 -5.47 -29.67 8.67
N GLU A 371 -5.93 -28.68 9.44
CA GLU A 371 -7.26 -28.72 10.06
C GLU A 371 -8.41 -28.41 9.07
N TYR A 372 -8.06 -28.01 7.85
CA TYR A 372 -8.98 -27.71 6.77
C TYR A 372 -8.88 -28.79 5.65
N PRO A 373 -9.91 -28.96 4.81
CA PRO A 373 -11.13 -28.17 4.72
C PRO A 373 -12.16 -28.42 5.82
N LYS A 374 -12.96 -27.38 6.08
CA LYS A 374 -14.14 -27.40 6.96
C LYS A 374 -15.39 -27.02 6.14
N PRO A 375 -16.58 -27.55 6.45
CA PRO A 375 -17.83 -27.09 5.87
C PRO A 375 -18.00 -25.58 6.08
N ILE A 376 -18.54 -24.87 5.08
CA ILE A 376 -18.85 -23.43 5.16
C ILE A 376 -19.65 -23.12 6.43
N ARG A 377 -20.65 -23.96 6.70
CA ARG A 377 -21.53 -23.88 7.86
C ARG A 377 -20.79 -23.86 9.20
N ASP A 378 -19.65 -24.53 9.29
CA ASP A 378 -18.89 -24.64 10.55
C ASP A 378 -17.95 -23.43 10.76
N VAL A 379 -17.61 -22.72 9.68
CA VAL A 379 -16.71 -21.55 9.71
C VAL A 379 -17.49 -20.24 9.81
N PHE A 380 -18.60 -20.13 9.07
CA PHE A 380 -19.43 -18.92 8.96
C PHE A 380 -20.85 -19.11 9.51
N GLY A 381 -21.09 -20.19 10.25
CA GLY A 381 -22.37 -20.45 10.89
C GLY A 381 -22.55 -19.70 12.20
N ARG A 382 -23.80 -19.33 12.48
CA ARG A 382 -24.21 -18.72 13.74
C ARG A 382 -25.54 -19.31 14.19
N TRP A 383 -25.63 -19.65 15.48
CA TRP A 383 -26.91 -19.98 16.11
C TRP A 383 -27.56 -18.69 16.60
N GLU A 384 -28.75 -18.37 16.12
CA GLU A 384 -29.53 -17.22 16.60
C GLU A 384 -31.02 -17.55 16.56
N GLY A 385 -31.73 -17.29 17.67
CA GLY A 385 -33.19 -17.44 17.71
C GLY A 385 -33.71 -18.86 17.49
N GLY A 386 -32.90 -19.89 17.71
CA GLY A 386 -33.29 -21.29 17.49
C GLY A 386 -33.08 -21.80 16.05
N ILE A 387 -32.49 -20.98 15.18
CA ILE A 387 -32.22 -21.31 13.78
C ILE A 387 -30.73 -21.14 13.52
N TRP A 388 -30.13 -22.11 12.82
CA TRP A 388 -28.76 -21.97 12.35
C TRP A 388 -28.73 -21.14 11.08
N GLN A 389 -28.06 -19.99 11.13
CA GLN A 389 -27.87 -19.10 10.00
C GLN A 389 -26.44 -19.25 9.48
N THR A 390 -26.29 -19.28 8.16
CA THR A 390 -24.97 -19.35 7.51
C THR A 390 -25.07 -18.78 6.10
N ILE A 391 -23.92 -18.55 5.46
CA ILE A 391 -23.87 -18.25 4.02
C ILE A 391 -24.17 -19.52 3.20
N PRO A 392 -24.56 -19.41 1.92
CA PRO A 392 -24.89 -20.58 1.11
C PRO A 392 -23.75 -21.60 1.03
N ASP A 393 -24.10 -22.88 0.97
CA ASP A 393 -23.15 -24.00 0.78
C ASP A 393 -22.44 -23.95 -0.59
N LYS A 394 -22.84 -23.08 -1.50
CA LYS A 394 -22.08 -22.78 -2.72
C LYS A 394 -22.30 -21.32 -3.11
N ILE A 395 -21.22 -20.57 -3.16
CA ILE A 395 -21.20 -19.15 -3.51
C ILE A 395 -20.71 -18.97 -4.95
N ASP A 396 -20.95 -17.78 -5.52
CA ASP A 396 -20.49 -17.45 -6.88
C ASP A 396 -19.15 -16.69 -6.85
N THR A 397 -19.01 -15.77 -5.90
CA THR A 397 -17.76 -15.06 -5.60
C THR A 397 -17.87 -14.44 -4.21
N ALA A 398 -16.77 -13.90 -3.70
CA ALA A 398 -16.75 -13.10 -2.49
C ALA A 398 -15.86 -11.85 -2.68
N LEU A 399 -16.13 -10.80 -1.91
CA LEU A 399 -15.38 -9.56 -1.87
C LEU A 399 -14.93 -9.29 -0.43
N THR A 400 -13.64 -9.04 -0.23
CA THR A 400 -13.10 -8.57 1.05
C THR A 400 -12.78 -7.07 0.95
N TRP A 401 -13.36 -6.27 1.84
CA TRP A 401 -12.97 -4.88 2.03
C TRP A 401 -11.89 -4.73 3.11
N PRO A 402 -11.09 -3.65 3.08
CA PRO A 402 -9.98 -3.44 4.03
C PRO A 402 -10.40 -3.44 5.51
N ASN A 403 -11.65 -3.08 5.80
CA ASN A 403 -12.23 -3.08 7.15
C ASN A 403 -12.70 -4.47 7.63
N GLN A 404 -12.26 -5.56 6.98
CA GLN A 404 -12.63 -6.95 7.28
C GLN A 404 -14.12 -7.25 7.10
N GLN A 405 -14.84 -6.40 6.37
CA GLN A 405 -16.18 -6.71 5.89
C GLN A 405 -16.06 -7.60 4.64
N ILE A 406 -16.82 -8.68 4.63
CA ILE A 406 -16.79 -9.66 3.56
C ILE A 406 -18.18 -9.82 3.02
N PHE A 407 -18.30 -9.75 1.70
CA PHE A 407 -19.57 -9.85 1.00
C PHE A 407 -19.53 -11.13 0.15
N PHE A 408 -20.42 -12.07 0.46
CA PHE A 408 -20.57 -13.33 -0.26
C PHE A 408 -21.73 -13.22 -1.21
N PHE A 409 -21.54 -13.54 -2.48
CA PHE A 409 -22.55 -13.37 -3.53
C PHE A 409 -23.07 -14.72 -4.00
N LYS A 410 -24.41 -14.83 -4.14
CA LYS A 410 -25.06 -15.99 -4.74
C LYS A 410 -26.32 -15.57 -5.49
N GLY A 411 -26.30 -15.74 -6.81
CA GLY A 411 -27.36 -15.25 -7.70
C GLY A 411 -27.60 -13.77 -7.48
N LYS A 412 -28.85 -13.38 -7.24
CA LYS A 412 -29.24 -11.98 -6.97
C LYS A 412 -29.02 -11.49 -5.53
N HIS A 413 -28.52 -12.35 -4.65
CA HIS A 413 -28.40 -12.07 -3.22
C HIS A 413 -26.94 -11.95 -2.78
N TYR A 414 -26.72 -11.22 -1.70
CA TYR A 414 -25.46 -11.20 -0.99
C TYR A 414 -25.65 -11.32 0.52
N TRP A 415 -24.63 -11.86 1.19
CA TRP A 415 -24.51 -11.95 2.64
C TRP A 415 -23.31 -11.13 3.07
N LYS A 416 -23.39 -10.50 4.24
CA LYS A 416 -22.28 -9.74 4.82
C LYS A 416 -21.79 -10.40 6.09
N THR A 417 -20.48 -10.56 6.22
CA THR A 417 -19.83 -10.90 7.48
C THR A 417 -18.87 -9.79 7.90
N ILE A 418 -18.58 -9.71 9.19
CA ILE A 418 -17.40 -9.01 9.72
C ILE A 418 -16.47 -10.10 10.21
N ARG A 419 -15.34 -10.30 9.53
CA ARG A 419 -14.49 -11.50 9.70
C ARG A 419 -15.36 -12.76 9.53
N PHE A 420 -15.47 -13.58 10.58
CA PHE A 420 -16.28 -14.82 10.58
C PHE A 420 -17.76 -14.59 10.95
N GLN A 421 -18.12 -13.41 11.47
CA GLN A 421 -19.45 -13.18 12.05
C GLN A 421 -20.46 -12.74 10.99
N LEU A 422 -21.42 -13.61 10.67
CA LEU A 422 -22.56 -13.28 9.82
C LEU A 422 -23.41 -12.17 10.46
N GLN A 423 -23.64 -11.11 9.69
CA GLN A 423 -24.43 -9.96 10.12
C GLN A 423 -25.92 -10.23 10.03
N THR A 424 -26.70 -9.63 10.91
CA THR A 424 -28.17 -9.73 10.90
C THR A 424 -28.76 -8.96 9.72
N GLY A 425 -29.93 -9.40 9.23
CA GLY A 425 -30.62 -8.75 8.11
C GLY A 425 -30.13 -9.18 6.72
N TYR A 426 -29.38 -10.28 6.62
CA TYR A 426 -28.91 -10.89 5.37
C TYR A 426 -29.54 -12.28 5.15
N PRO A 427 -29.73 -12.73 3.89
CA PRO A 427 -29.31 -12.09 2.64
C PRO A 427 -30.08 -10.82 2.28
N ARG A 428 -29.44 -9.94 1.51
CA ARG A 428 -30.08 -8.80 0.84
C ARG A 428 -29.91 -8.91 -0.66
N LEU A 429 -30.74 -8.20 -1.44
CA LEU A 429 -30.55 -8.11 -2.89
C LEU A 429 -29.32 -7.26 -3.19
N ILE A 430 -28.51 -7.67 -4.18
CA ILE A 430 -27.28 -6.94 -4.55
C ILE A 430 -27.58 -5.47 -4.85
N GLN A 431 -28.67 -5.20 -5.58
CA GLN A 431 -29.13 -3.84 -5.90
C GLN A 431 -29.37 -2.93 -4.68
N ASP A 432 -29.71 -3.51 -3.52
CA ASP A 432 -30.01 -2.72 -2.31
C ASP A 432 -28.72 -2.24 -1.63
N GLY A 433 -27.65 -3.03 -1.74
CA GLY A 433 -26.35 -2.77 -1.11
C GLY A 433 -25.30 -2.16 -2.03
N PHE A 434 -25.46 -2.36 -3.33
CA PHE A 434 -24.52 -1.94 -4.38
C PHE A 434 -25.30 -1.26 -5.51
N ARG A 435 -25.83 -0.07 -5.21
CA ARG A 435 -26.69 0.72 -6.13
C ARG A 435 -25.95 1.14 -7.40
N GLY A 436 -26.67 1.29 -8.51
CA GLY A 436 -26.12 1.58 -9.85
C GLY A 436 -25.75 0.34 -10.67
N LEU A 437 -25.78 -0.84 -10.05
CA LEU A 437 -25.60 -2.13 -10.72
C LEU A 437 -26.88 -2.65 -11.40
N ASP A 438 -28.00 -1.94 -11.27
CA ASP A 438 -29.35 -2.32 -11.67
C ASP A 438 -29.80 -1.76 -13.04
N GLU A 439 -29.12 -0.74 -13.58
CA GLU A 439 -29.59 0.03 -14.75
C GLU A 439 -29.72 -0.74 -16.07
N HIS A 440 -29.33 -2.03 -16.16
CA HIS A 440 -29.43 -2.81 -17.41
C HIS A 440 -29.77 -4.31 -17.23
N HIS A 441 -30.54 -4.70 -16.20
CA HIS A 441 -30.83 -6.12 -15.87
C HIS A 441 -29.59 -6.98 -15.58
N PHE A 442 -28.51 -6.31 -15.16
CA PHE A 442 -27.15 -6.82 -15.16
C PHE A 442 -26.90 -7.97 -14.15
N PHE A 443 -27.63 -8.00 -13.02
CA PHE A 443 -27.46 -9.00 -11.94
C PHE A 443 -28.48 -10.16 -11.92
N THR A 444 -29.12 -10.43 -13.04
CA THR A 444 -29.75 -11.74 -13.22
C THR A 444 -28.65 -12.76 -13.53
N GLY A 445 -28.30 -13.61 -12.55
CA GLY A 445 -27.33 -14.71 -12.73
C GLY A 445 -26.12 -14.66 -11.79
N HIS A 446 -25.04 -15.33 -12.19
CA HIS A 446 -23.85 -15.55 -11.38
C HIS A 446 -22.76 -14.51 -11.67
N LEU A 447 -22.16 -13.94 -10.62
CA LEU A 447 -20.92 -13.15 -10.73
C LEU A 447 -19.71 -14.07 -10.96
N ASN A 448 -18.72 -13.60 -11.71
CA ASN A 448 -17.46 -14.32 -11.89
C ASN A 448 -16.39 -13.89 -10.90
N ALA A 449 -16.28 -12.60 -10.57
CA ALA A 449 -15.33 -12.13 -9.56
C ALA A 449 -15.81 -10.82 -8.94
N ALA A 450 -15.41 -10.57 -7.69
CA ALA A 450 -15.56 -9.30 -7.01
C ALA A 450 -14.29 -9.01 -6.22
N PHE A 451 -13.69 -7.83 -6.40
CA PHE A 451 -12.39 -7.53 -5.78
C PHE A 451 -12.18 -6.03 -5.61
N VAL A 452 -11.25 -5.65 -4.73
CA VAL A 452 -10.73 -4.28 -4.65
C VAL A 452 -9.52 -4.19 -5.56
N TYR A 453 -9.50 -3.26 -6.51
CA TYR A 453 -8.39 -3.14 -7.44
C TYR A 453 -7.21 -2.38 -6.81
N SER A 454 -6.00 -2.93 -6.93
CA SER A 454 -4.80 -2.34 -6.35
C SER A 454 -4.38 -0.98 -6.94
N GLY A 455 -4.86 -0.63 -8.15
CA GLY A 455 -4.45 0.61 -8.81
C GLY A 455 -5.17 1.86 -8.29
N ASP A 456 -6.44 1.74 -7.92
CA ASP A 456 -7.28 2.87 -7.48
C ASP A 456 -8.06 2.58 -6.19
N ASN A 457 -7.91 1.38 -5.61
CA ASN A 457 -8.62 0.90 -4.42
C ASN A 457 -10.16 0.91 -4.53
N HIS A 458 -10.71 0.99 -5.74
CA HIS A 458 -12.15 0.88 -5.96
C HIS A 458 -12.58 -0.58 -5.99
N THR A 459 -13.88 -0.82 -5.78
CA THR A 459 -14.46 -2.16 -5.89
C THR A 459 -14.85 -2.44 -7.33
N TYR A 460 -14.45 -3.60 -7.84
CA TYR A 460 -14.73 -4.05 -9.18
C TYR A 460 -15.51 -5.36 -9.18
N PHE A 461 -16.39 -5.50 -10.15
CA PHE A 461 -17.15 -6.72 -10.40
C PHE A 461 -16.87 -7.21 -11.82
N ILE A 462 -16.68 -8.52 -11.98
CA ILE A 462 -16.59 -9.18 -13.29
C ILE A 462 -17.78 -10.12 -13.42
N LYS A 463 -18.48 -10.00 -14.54
CA LYS A 463 -19.54 -10.91 -14.95
C LYS A 463 -19.46 -11.11 -16.45
N ASP A 464 -19.46 -12.37 -16.83
CA ASP A 464 -19.27 -12.83 -18.20
C ASP A 464 -17.97 -12.27 -18.81
N ALA A 465 -18.05 -11.39 -19.80
CA ALA A 465 -16.88 -10.82 -20.49
C ALA A 465 -16.56 -9.38 -20.07
N MET A 466 -17.30 -8.85 -19.09
CA MET A 466 -17.34 -7.43 -18.80
C MET A 466 -16.88 -7.17 -17.35
N ILE A 467 -16.38 -5.96 -17.11
CA ILE A 467 -15.94 -5.48 -15.81
C ILE A 467 -16.64 -4.16 -15.49
N TRP A 468 -16.99 -3.96 -14.22
CA TRP A 468 -17.64 -2.76 -13.67
C TRP A 468 -16.82 -2.20 -12.52
N ARG A 469 -16.76 -0.88 -12.39
CA ARG A 469 -16.15 -0.18 -11.25
C ARG A 469 -17.22 0.54 -10.43
N LEU A 470 -17.26 0.23 -9.14
CA LEU A 470 -18.16 0.84 -8.18
C LEU A 470 -17.53 2.12 -7.63
N HIS A 471 -18.20 3.24 -7.85
CA HIS A 471 -17.93 4.53 -7.23
C HIS A 471 -18.54 4.55 -5.82
N MET A 472 -17.72 4.81 -4.79
CA MET A 472 -18.20 4.99 -3.42
C MET A 472 -18.22 6.48 -3.08
N ASN A 473 -19.41 7.08 -3.11
CA ASN A 473 -19.57 8.48 -2.76
C ASN A 473 -19.84 8.65 -1.25
N LEU A 474 -19.24 9.67 -0.63
CA LEU A 474 -19.28 9.92 0.83
C LEU A 474 -20.68 10.31 1.36
N GLU A 475 -21.68 10.50 0.48
CA GLU A 475 -23.04 10.94 0.82
C GLU A 475 -24.14 9.90 0.52
N PHE A 476 -23.88 8.62 0.81
CA PHE A 476 -24.92 7.55 0.82
C PHE A 476 -25.49 7.08 -0.54
N SER A 477 -24.76 7.23 -1.64
CA SER A 477 -25.05 6.43 -2.84
C SER A 477 -23.77 5.85 -3.45
N SER A 478 -23.74 4.52 -3.57
CA SER A 478 -22.83 3.86 -4.51
C SER A 478 -23.44 4.01 -5.90
N SER A 479 -22.61 4.30 -6.89
CA SER A 479 -23.00 4.35 -8.30
C SER A 479 -21.93 3.65 -9.14
N ILE A 480 -22.24 3.32 -10.38
CA ILE A 480 -21.23 2.84 -11.33
C ILE A 480 -20.59 4.04 -12.01
N ASP A 481 -19.27 3.99 -12.15
CA ASP A 481 -18.56 5.04 -12.86
C ASP A 481 -18.95 5.07 -14.34
N ILE A 482 -19.06 6.27 -14.89
CA ILE A 482 -19.62 6.53 -16.23
C ILE A 482 -18.92 5.78 -17.37
N ASP A 483 -17.64 5.42 -17.20
CA ASP A 483 -16.82 4.72 -18.19
C ASP A 483 -16.93 3.18 -18.12
N TYR A 484 -17.89 2.66 -17.34
CA TYR A 484 -18.12 1.23 -17.15
C TYR A 484 -19.54 0.82 -17.57
N PRO A 485 -19.71 -0.40 -18.12
CA PRO A 485 -18.73 -1.47 -18.15
C PRO A 485 -17.76 -1.46 -19.33
N GLN A 486 -16.61 -2.13 -19.12
CA GLN A 486 -15.60 -2.37 -20.14
C GLN A 486 -15.42 -3.86 -20.39
N PHE A 487 -14.82 -4.24 -21.52
CA PHE A 487 -14.43 -5.64 -21.75
C PHE A 487 -13.28 -6.03 -20.82
N ALA A 488 -13.51 -7.03 -19.96
CA ALA A 488 -12.55 -7.46 -18.96
C ALA A 488 -11.22 -7.91 -19.58
N SER A 489 -11.25 -8.58 -20.74
CA SER A 489 -10.03 -9.02 -21.43
C SER A 489 -9.17 -7.86 -21.93
N ARG A 490 -9.78 -6.77 -22.41
CA ARG A 490 -9.07 -5.55 -22.82
C ARG A 490 -8.59 -4.74 -21.63
N TRP A 491 -9.38 -4.68 -20.57
CA TRP A 491 -9.05 -3.97 -19.34
C TRP A 491 -7.88 -4.63 -18.60
N LEU A 492 -7.89 -5.97 -18.53
CA LEU A 492 -6.85 -6.76 -17.86
C LEU A 492 -5.68 -7.11 -18.78
N ASN A 493 -5.83 -6.97 -20.10
CA ASN A 493 -4.93 -7.61 -21.06
C ASN A 493 -4.71 -9.12 -20.78
N ILE A 494 -5.76 -9.80 -20.31
CA ILE A 494 -5.78 -11.24 -20.04
C ILE A 494 -6.79 -11.87 -21.00
N GLY A 495 -6.32 -12.76 -21.88
CA GLY A 495 -7.16 -13.44 -22.88
C GLY A 495 -8.07 -14.54 -22.32
N GLU A 496 -7.96 -14.82 -21.02
CA GLU A 496 -8.69 -15.88 -20.33
C GLU A 496 -9.89 -15.36 -19.54
N LYS A 497 -10.87 -16.24 -19.30
CA LYS A 497 -12.02 -15.91 -18.44
C LYS A 497 -11.61 -15.94 -16.97
N ILE A 498 -11.72 -14.80 -16.29
CA ILE A 498 -11.46 -14.72 -14.85
C ILE A 498 -12.60 -15.40 -14.08
N THR A 499 -12.25 -16.29 -13.16
CA THR A 499 -13.20 -17.05 -12.33
C THR A 499 -13.16 -16.64 -10.85
N SER A 500 -12.14 -15.91 -10.43
CA SER A 500 -12.06 -15.30 -9.11
C SER A 500 -10.95 -14.24 -9.12
N ALA A 501 -11.00 -13.29 -8.20
CA ALA A 501 -9.95 -12.28 -8.03
C ALA A 501 -9.82 -11.88 -6.56
N ILE A 502 -8.65 -11.40 -6.16
CA ILE A 502 -8.43 -10.87 -4.81
C ILE A 502 -7.31 -9.83 -4.81
N GLN A 503 -7.48 -8.78 -4.00
CA GLN A 503 -6.34 -7.99 -3.55
C GLN A 503 -5.68 -8.76 -2.42
N TRP A 504 -4.52 -9.35 -2.69
CA TRP A 504 -3.87 -10.17 -1.69
C TRP A 504 -3.19 -9.30 -0.63
N ILE A 505 -2.75 -9.88 0.48
CA ILE A 505 -2.17 -9.17 1.65
C ILE A 505 -0.97 -8.27 1.31
N ASN A 506 -0.34 -8.46 0.16
CA ASN A 506 0.74 -7.59 -0.33
C ASN A 506 0.25 -6.36 -1.12
N GLY A 507 -1.06 -6.15 -1.19
CA GLY A 507 -1.69 -5.02 -1.87
C GLY A 507 -1.74 -5.13 -3.40
N LEU A 508 -1.34 -6.27 -3.97
CA LEU A 508 -1.46 -6.52 -5.41
C LEU A 508 -2.73 -7.29 -5.73
N THR A 509 -3.28 -7.06 -6.92
CA THR A 509 -4.44 -7.79 -7.41
C THR A 509 -4.01 -9.08 -8.09
N TYR A 510 -4.63 -10.19 -7.71
CA TYR A 510 -4.42 -11.50 -8.33
C TYR A 510 -5.71 -11.96 -8.97
N PHE A 511 -5.60 -12.40 -10.22
CA PHE A 511 -6.71 -12.97 -10.99
C PHE A 511 -6.49 -14.46 -11.15
N PHE A 512 -7.57 -15.23 -11.05
CA PHE A 512 -7.54 -16.68 -11.16
C PHE A 512 -8.34 -17.11 -12.37
N SER A 513 -7.79 -18.03 -13.15
CA SER A 513 -8.46 -18.65 -14.28
C SER A 513 -7.96 -20.07 -14.45
N HIS A 514 -8.90 -21.02 -14.54
CA HIS A 514 -8.60 -22.44 -14.67
C HIS A 514 -7.62 -22.93 -13.58
N LYS A 515 -6.42 -23.37 -13.97
CA LYS A 515 -5.38 -23.89 -13.06
C LYS A 515 -4.29 -22.87 -12.74
N TYR A 516 -4.45 -21.63 -13.18
CA TYR A 516 -3.44 -20.61 -13.18
C TYR A 516 -3.90 -19.35 -12.45
N TYR A 517 -2.94 -18.59 -11.95
CA TYR A 517 -3.18 -17.26 -11.43
C TYR A 517 -2.20 -16.25 -12.02
N TYR A 518 -2.67 -15.01 -12.10
CA TYR A 518 -2.00 -13.87 -12.72
C TYR A 518 -1.82 -12.83 -11.63
N ARG A 519 -0.59 -12.38 -11.41
CA ARG A 519 -0.34 -11.18 -10.62
C ARG A 519 -0.45 -9.98 -11.55
N TYR A 520 -1.25 -9.00 -11.18
CA TYR A 520 -1.46 -7.82 -12.02
C TYR A 520 -0.59 -6.66 -11.54
N ASP A 521 0.20 -6.13 -12.47
CA ASP A 521 0.97 -4.91 -12.26
C ASP A 521 0.09 -3.72 -12.64
N HIS A 522 -0.50 -3.09 -11.63
CA HIS A 522 -1.34 -1.92 -11.82
C HIS A 522 -0.57 -0.66 -12.27
N ILE A 523 0.76 -0.65 -12.12
CA ILE A 523 1.63 0.46 -12.57
C ILE A 523 1.79 0.41 -14.08
N HIS A 524 2.09 -0.77 -14.62
CA HIS A 524 2.27 -0.98 -16.06
C HIS A 524 0.98 -1.41 -16.78
N GLN A 525 -0.11 -1.62 -16.03
CA GLN A 525 -1.42 -2.07 -16.52
C GLN A 525 -1.32 -3.36 -17.36
N GLN A 526 -0.60 -4.34 -16.83
CA GLN A 526 -0.41 -5.64 -17.49
C GLN A 526 -0.21 -6.76 -16.47
N VAL A 527 -0.27 -8.00 -16.96
CA VAL A 527 0.19 -9.15 -16.19
C VAL A 527 1.68 -8.98 -15.91
N ASP A 528 2.06 -9.16 -14.65
CA ASP A 528 3.44 -9.04 -14.19
C ASP A 528 4.37 -10.02 -14.93
N ASP A 529 5.42 -9.48 -15.54
CA ASP A 529 6.39 -10.21 -16.35
C ASP A 529 7.68 -10.56 -15.59
N SER A 530 7.72 -10.32 -14.27
CA SER A 530 8.90 -10.62 -13.46
C SER A 530 9.17 -12.12 -13.39
N TYR A 531 10.46 -12.50 -13.47
CA TYR A 531 10.85 -13.91 -13.40
C TYR A 531 10.71 -14.48 -11.97
N PRO A 532 10.14 -15.69 -11.79
CA PRO A 532 9.46 -16.52 -12.80
C PRO A 532 8.17 -15.89 -13.33
N THR A 533 7.97 -15.84 -14.64
CA THR A 533 6.87 -15.08 -15.26
C THR A 533 5.48 -15.59 -14.83
N TYR A 534 4.47 -14.71 -14.89
CA TYR A 534 3.07 -15.08 -14.76
C TYR A 534 2.46 -15.37 -16.14
N PRO A 535 1.39 -16.18 -16.23
CA PRO A 535 0.69 -16.88 -15.15
C PRO A 535 1.48 -18.02 -14.52
N ARG A 536 1.15 -18.35 -13.25
CA ARG A 536 1.75 -19.47 -12.53
C ARG A 536 0.69 -20.50 -12.10
N PRO A 537 1.04 -21.81 -12.04
CA PRO A 537 0.14 -22.84 -11.55
C PRO A 537 -0.30 -22.59 -10.10
N ILE A 538 -1.61 -22.62 -9.84
CA ILE A 538 -2.18 -22.40 -8.49
C ILE A 538 -1.69 -23.48 -7.51
N SER A 539 -1.75 -24.76 -7.89
CA SER A 539 -1.38 -25.87 -7.00
C SER A 539 0.08 -25.80 -6.53
N GLU A 540 1.00 -25.45 -7.41
CA GLU A 540 2.43 -25.40 -7.11
C GLU A 540 2.85 -24.10 -6.40
N TRP A 541 2.43 -22.95 -6.93
CA TRP A 541 2.96 -21.66 -6.50
C TRP A 541 2.09 -20.96 -5.46
N TRP A 542 0.77 -21.13 -5.55
CA TRP A 542 -0.16 -20.53 -4.59
C TRP A 542 -0.39 -21.46 -3.39
N LEU A 543 -0.78 -22.71 -3.66
CA LEU A 543 -1.14 -23.69 -2.63
C LEU A 543 0.05 -24.49 -2.08
N GLN A 544 1.19 -24.49 -2.79
CA GLN A 544 2.42 -25.21 -2.40
C GLN A 544 2.20 -26.72 -2.19
N CYS A 545 1.43 -27.34 -3.07
CA CYS A 545 0.99 -28.73 -2.95
C CYS A 545 2.09 -29.79 -3.13
N ASN A 546 3.36 -29.42 -3.41
CA ASN A 546 4.53 -30.33 -3.45
C ASN A 546 5.85 -29.54 -3.54
N PRO A 547 6.72 -29.50 -2.50
CA PRO A 547 8.08 -28.94 -2.61
C PRO A 547 9.13 -29.92 -3.16
N GLY A 548 8.75 -31.15 -3.53
CA GLY A 548 9.67 -32.28 -3.77
C GLY A 548 10.04 -32.60 -5.23
N ALA A 549 9.59 -31.82 -6.22
CA ALA A 549 9.89 -32.09 -7.63
C ALA A 549 10.25 -30.79 -8.37
N ALA A 550 11.46 -30.28 -8.13
CA ALA A 550 12.07 -29.31 -9.02
C ALA A 550 12.43 -30.01 -10.34
N PRO A 551 12.05 -29.48 -11.51
CA PRO A 551 12.56 -30.01 -12.77
C PRO A 551 14.06 -29.74 -12.85
N SER A 552 14.81 -30.83 -12.99
CA SER A 552 16.22 -30.84 -13.33
C SER A 552 16.48 -29.96 -14.54
N SER A 553 17.33 -28.96 -14.36
CA SER A 553 18.00 -28.28 -15.46
C SER A 553 18.83 -29.30 -16.23
N SER A 554 18.33 -29.73 -17.39
CA SER A 554 19.18 -30.29 -18.43
C SER A 554 19.12 -29.36 -19.63
N SER A 555 20.26 -28.74 -19.89
CA SER A 555 20.57 -28.00 -21.09
C SER A 555 20.59 -28.95 -22.30
N SER A 556 19.73 -28.70 -23.27
CA SER A 556 19.98 -29.14 -24.65
C SER A 556 19.51 -28.07 -25.62
N SER A 557 20.48 -27.36 -26.18
CA SER A 557 20.38 -26.52 -27.36
C SER A 557 19.85 -27.30 -28.56
N SER A 558 18.81 -26.82 -29.24
CA SER A 558 18.68 -26.92 -30.70
C SER A 558 17.53 -26.08 -31.29
N SER A 559 17.93 -25.25 -32.27
CA SER A 559 17.22 -24.75 -33.46
C SER A 559 15.89 -23.98 -33.33
N LEU A 560 15.98 -22.65 -33.42
CA LEU A 560 14.98 -21.80 -34.08
C LEU A 560 15.06 -22.00 -35.61
N SER A 561 14.07 -22.65 -36.23
CA SER A 561 13.69 -22.35 -37.63
C SER A 561 12.35 -23.01 -38.00
N SER A 562 11.24 -22.41 -37.63
CA SER A 562 9.99 -22.60 -38.41
C SER A 562 8.97 -21.46 -38.36
N ALA A 563 9.23 -20.33 -37.68
CA ALA A 563 8.24 -19.24 -37.56
C ALA A 563 8.47 -18.02 -38.47
N TYR A 564 9.37 -18.10 -39.47
CA TYR A 564 9.68 -16.97 -40.36
C TYR A 564 8.82 -16.94 -41.65
N SER A 565 8.21 -18.06 -42.03
CA SER A 565 7.48 -18.19 -43.30
C SER A 565 6.05 -17.62 -43.29
N ASP A 566 5.47 -17.35 -42.11
CA ASP A 566 4.03 -17.08 -41.98
C ASP A 566 3.67 -15.61 -41.66
N LEU A 567 4.65 -14.70 -41.68
CA LEU A 567 4.39 -13.28 -41.40
C LEU A 567 3.91 -12.51 -42.65
N PRO A 568 2.90 -11.62 -42.53
CA PRO A 568 2.47 -10.70 -43.58
C PRO A 568 3.61 -9.78 -44.06
N ARG A 569 3.59 -9.39 -45.35
CA ARG A 569 4.67 -8.65 -46.04
C ARG A 569 5.13 -7.38 -45.31
N TRP A 570 4.23 -6.68 -44.61
CA TRP A 570 4.55 -5.48 -43.84
C TRP A 570 5.30 -5.77 -42.52
N LYS A 571 5.06 -6.93 -41.88
CA LYS A 571 5.84 -7.37 -40.70
C LYS A 571 7.24 -7.84 -41.07
N ARG A 572 7.43 -8.40 -42.28
CA ARG A 572 8.78 -8.72 -42.81
C ARG A 572 9.59 -7.45 -43.08
N ALA A 573 8.95 -6.39 -43.57
CA ALA A 573 9.58 -5.10 -43.82
C ALA A 573 10.03 -4.40 -42.52
N ALA A 574 9.25 -4.50 -41.43
CA ALA A 574 9.61 -3.94 -40.12
C ALA A 574 10.84 -4.62 -39.49
N ILE A 575 10.96 -5.95 -39.63
CA ILE A 575 12.11 -6.71 -39.10
C ILE A 575 13.40 -6.40 -39.89
N ILE A 576 13.30 -6.14 -41.20
CA ILE A 576 14.43 -5.68 -42.03
C ILE A 576 14.82 -4.22 -41.70
N PHE A 577 13.87 -3.42 -41.19
CA PHE A 577 14.11 -2.04 -40.78
C PHE A 577 14.81 -1.94 -39.41
N GLU A 578 14.44 -2.80 -38.44
CA GLU A 578 15.09 -2.88 -37.12
C GLU A 578 16.50 -3.50 -37.16
N SER A 579 16.76 -4.44 -38.08
CA SER A 579 18.11 -5.02 -38.24
C SER A 579 19.12 -4.07 -38.90
N ASN A 580 18.65 -3.02 -39.58
CA ASN A 580 19.51 -2.01 -40.20
C ASN A 580 19.74 -0.78 -39.30
N TYR A 581 18.88 -0.55 -38.30
CA TYR A 581 19.08 0.55 -37.34
C TYR A 581 20.14 0.23 -36.28
N THR A 582 20.34 -1.06 -35.96
CA THR A 582 21.34 -1.52 -34.98
C THR A 582 22.78 -1.58 -35.51
N ASN A 583 23.01 -1.36 -36.82
CA ASN A 583 24.35 -1.33 -37.42
C ASN A 583 24.89 0.07 -37.75
N VAL A 584 24.19 1.15 -37.37
CA VAL A 584 24.63 2.54 -37.64
C VAL A 584 25.18 3.26 -36.40
N GLU A 585 25.07 2.68 -35.20
CA GLU A 585 25.64 3.27 -33.97
C GLU A 585 27.13 2.95 -33.71
N ASN A 586 27.79 2.17 -34.58
CA ASN A 586 29.19 1.75 -34.37
C ASN A 586 30.18 2.16 -35.48
N SER A 587 29.97 3.28 -36.18
CA SER A 587 30.99 3.84 -37.08
C SER A 587 31.24 5.33 -36.86
N ASN A 588 32.45 5.66 -36.40
CA ASN A 588 32.99 7.02 -36.39
C ASN A 588 33.29 7.47 -37.81
N ASP A 589 32.44 8.31 -38.41
CA ASP A 589 32.84 9.13 -39.54
C ASP A 589 32.14 10.50 -39.53
N SER A 590 32.93 11.53 -39.83
CA SER A 590 32.61 12.95 -39.75
C SER A 590 32.38 13.51 -41.15
N SER A 591 31.13 13.64 -41.58
CA SER A 591 30.78 14.51 -42.71
C SER A 591 29.35 15.07 -42.59
N GLY A 592 29.19 16.34 -43.00
CA GLY A 592 28.02 17.21 -42.82
C GLY A 592 26.77 16.83 -43.62
N ARG A 593 26.37 15.56 -43.62
CA ARG A 593 25.16 15.05 -44.29
C ARG A 593 23.94 14.93 -43.35
N ARG A 594 24.12 15.20 -42.04
CA ARG A 594 23.09 15.01 -41.00
C ARG A 594 22.04 16.13 -40.92
N GLU A 595 22.28 17.29 -41.52
CA GLU A 595 21.37 18.44 -41.38
C GLU A 595 20.23 18.42 -42.42
N ASN A 596 20.46 17.83 -43.59
CA ASN A 596 19.42 17.68 -44.62
C ASN A 596 18.45 16.53 -44.33
N GLU A 597 18.88 15.44 -43.69
CA GLU A 597 17.99 14.31 -43.36
C GLU A 597 17.09 14.59 -42.15
N ARG A 598 17.56 15.41 -41.19
CA ARG A 598 16.73 15.92 -40.08
C ARG A 598 15.61 16.86 -40.56
N ASN A 599 15.90 17.70 -41.56
CA ASN A 599 14.90 18.61 -42.13
C ASN A 599 13.84 17.87 -42.96
N LEU A 600 14.21 16.81 -43.69
CA LEU A 600 13.25 15.94 -44.38
C LEU A 600 12.35 15.13 -43.42
N PHE A 601 12.85 14.78 -42.23
CA PHE A 601 12.06 14.10 -41.19
C PHE A 601 11.00 15.03 -40.58
N LEU A 602 11.34 16.30 -40.31
CA LEU A 602 10.40 17.29 -39.75
C LEU A 602 9.33 17.73 -40.76
N ILE A 603 9.67 17.77 -42.06
CA ILE A 603 8.70 18.07 -43.14
C ILE A 603 7.68 16.93 -43.30
N ASN A 604 8.11 15.67 -43.19
CA ASN A 604 7.20 14.52 -43.30
C ASN A 604 6.25 14.36 -42.10
N ILE A 605 6.69 14.71 -40.89
CA ILE A 605 5.81 14.75 -39.70
C ILE A 605 4.76 15.87 -39.84
N SER A 606 5.16 17.02 -40.39
CA SER A 606 4.24 18.15 -40.60
C SER A 606 3.17 17.83 -41.65
N ILE A 607 3.54 17.13 -42.73
CA ILE A 607 2.59 16.68 -43.76
C ILE A 607 1.63 15.63 -43.20
N PHE A 608 2.11 14.69 -42.37
CA PHE A 608 1.28 13.64 -41.77
C PHE A 608 0.23 14.21 -40.80
N ILE A 609 0.58 15.23 -40.03
CA ILE A 609 -0.33 15.92 -39.10
C ILE A 609 -1.40 16.73 -39.85
N ILE A 610 -1.04 17.35 -40.98
CA ILE A 610 -1.98 18.14 -41.79
C ILE A 610 -2.99 17.24 -42.53
N THR A 611 -2.60 16.04 -42.98
CA THR A 611 -3.51 15.08 -43.63
C THR A 611 -4.40 14.27 -42.67
N TYR A 612 -4.19 14.37 -41.36
CA TYR A 612 -4.99 13.64 -40.36
C TYR A 612 -6.07 14.50 -39.68
N TYR A 613 -6.01 15.83 -39.86
CA TYR A 613 -6.91 16.80 -39.21
C TYR A 613 -7.63 17.75 -40.20
N LEU A 614 -7.56 17.46 -41.49
CA LEU A 614 -8.45 17.96 -42.55
C LEU A 614 -9.14 16.75 -43.19
#